data_AF-A0A969HB37-F1
#
_entry.id   AF-A0A969HB37-F1
#
_cell.length_a   1.000
_cell.length_b   1.000
_cell.length_c   1.000
_cell.angle_alpha   90.00
_cell.angle_beta   90.00
_cell.angle_gamma   90.00
#
_symmetry.space_group_name_H-M   'P 1'
#
loop_
_entity.id
_entity.type
_entity.pdbx_description
1 polymer ?
#
loop_
_entity_poly.entity_id
_entity_poly.type
_entity_poly.pdbx_seq_one_letter_code
_entity_poly.pdbx_strand_id
1 'polypeptide(L)'
;MFNIQDLIDEAKCYAEVRKLRWPQGVRCPECGSDQVNKRGFHDHHPHRQRYRCQACTKQFDDLSDTIFEGHHQPLKIWVLCLYLMGLNLSNQQIAQELGLNRADVQQMTTQLRSGVVEKKSPSSWQVRSSVMRST
;
A
#
# COMPACT_ATOMS: atom_id res chain seq x y z
N MET A 1 -26.43 -13.71 -6.06
CA MET A 1 -25.08 -14.18 -6.41
C MET A 1 -24.18 -13.79 -5.25
N PHE A 2 -23.37 -14.71 -4.74
CA PHE A 2 -22.53 -14.51 -3.57
C PHE A 2 -21.31 -13.65 -3.95
N ASN A 3 -21.05 -12.54 -3.23
CA ASN A 3 -19.91 -11.68 -3.53
C ASN A 3 -18.71 -12.09 -2.64
N ILE A 4 -17.64 -12.58 -3.27
CA ILE A 4 -16.43 -13.00 -2.55
C ILE A 4 -15.76 -11.86 -1.77
N GLN A 5 -16.00 -10.60 -2.17
CA GLN A 5 -15.46 -9.42 -1.49
C GLN A 5 -16.00 -9.20 -0.08
N ASP A 6 -17.14 -9.81 0.26
CA ASP A 6 -17.77 -9.69 1.58
C ASP A 6 -17.22 -10.70 2.58
N LEU A 7 -16.49 -11.72 2.10
CA LEU A 7 -15.79 -12.68 2.95
C LEU A 7 -14.52 -12.10 3.60
N ILE A 8 -13.97 -11.02 3.04
CA ILE A 8 -12.72 -10.42 3.48
C ILE A 8 -13.00 -9.10 4.20
N ASP A 9 -12.62 -9.07 5.47
CA ASP A 9 -12.67 -7.90 6.33
C ASP A 9 -11.49 -6.97 6.03
N GLU A 10 -11.79 -5.77 5.56
CA GLU A 10 -10.78 -4.76 5.22
C GLU A 10 -9.96 -4.33 6.44
N ALA A 11 -10.56 -4.25 7.63
CA ALA A 11 -9.84 -3.91 8.85
C ALA A 11 -8.77 -4.95 9.19
N LYS A 12 -9.08 -6.24 8.98
CA LYS A 12 -8.12 -7.33 9.16
C LYS A 12 -7.00 -7.27 8.12
N CYS A 13 -7.30 -6.92 6.86
CA CYS A 13 -6.26 -6.73 5.85
C CYS A 13 -5.22 -5.68 6.29
N TYR A 14 -5.68 -4.52 6.75
CA TYR A 14 -4.77 -3.48 7.25
C TYR A 14 -4.01 -3.92 8.50
N ALA A 15 -4.66 -4.65 9.42
CA ALA A 15 -4.01 -5.18 10.61
C ALA A 15 -2.86 -6.16 10.27
N GLU A 16 -3.10 -7.10 9.36
CA GLU A 16 -2.08 -8.06 8.92
C GLU A 16 -0.95 -7.37 8.14
N VAL A 17 -1.27 -6.39 7.27
CA VAL A 17 -0.23 -5.60 6.59
C VAL A 17 0.67 -4.88 7.60
N ARG A 18 0.11 -4.24 8.63
CA ARG A 18 0.90 -3.60 9.69
C ARG A 18 1.78 -4.59 10.44
N LYS A 19 1.24 -5.75 10.78
CA LYS A 19 1.95 -6.80 11.52
C LYS A 19 3.13 -7.34 10.71
N LEU A 20 2.93 -7.61 9.42
CA LEU A 20 3.98 -8.09 8.52
C LEU A 20 5.05 -7.02 8.27
N ARG A 21 4.63 -5.77 8.09
CA ARG A 21 5.52 -4.65 7.79
C ARG A 21 6.35 -4.21 9.00
N TRP A 22 5.75 -4.23 10.18
CA TRP A 22 6.31 -3.65 11.40
C TRP A 22 6.14 -4.59 12.60
N PRO A 23 6.81 -5.76 12.59
CA PRO A 23 6.67 -6.77 13.65
C PRO A 23 7.16 -6.25 15.02
N GLN A 24 8.03 -5.24 15.05
CA GLN A 24 8.60 -4.64 16.26
C GLN A 24 8.11 -3.19 16.49
N GLY A 25 7.00 -2.81 15.85
CA GLY A 25 6.47 -1.45 15.94
C GLY A 25 6.79 -0.59 14.72
N VAL A 26 5.98 0.46 14.55
CA VAL A 26 5.95 1.31 13.35
C VAL A 26 7.25 2.07 13.20
N ARG A 27 7.87 1.98 12.01
CA ARG A 27 9.05 2.76 11.65
C ARG A 27 8.80 3.60 10.43
N CYS A 28 9.32 4.82 10.44
CA CYS A 28 9.25 5.73 9.30
C CYS A 28 9.96 5.09 8.09
N PRO A 29 9.29 4.95 6.94
CA PRO A 29 9.91 4.31 5.78
C PRO A 29 11.04 5.15 5.16
N GLU A 30 11.02 6.45 5.42
CA GLU A 30 11.94 7.44 4.86
C GLU A 30 13.27 7.54 5.63
N CYS A 31 13.22 7.59 6.96
CA CYS A 31 14.42 7.74 7.80
C CYS A 31 14.68 6.58 8.78
N GLY A 32 13.78 5.59 8.84
CA GLY A 32 13.92 4.42 9.72
C GLY A 32 13.63 4.66 11.21
N SER A 33 13.36 5.90 11.63
CA SER A 33 13.06 6.23 13.03
C SER A 33 11.77 5.55 13.53
N ASP A 34 11.78 5.14 14.79
CA ASP A 34 10.64 4.62 15.55
C ASP A 34 9.86 5.74 16.28
N GLN A 35 10.33 6.98 16.23
CA GLN A 35 9.63 8.13 16.81
C GLN A 35 8.49 8.59 15.90
N VAL A 36 7.36 7.88 15.99
CA VAL A 36 6.21 8.05 15.09
C VAL A 36 4.92 8.31 15.88
N ASN A 37 4.19 9.36 15.52
CA ASN A 37 2.87 9.65 16.07
C ASN A 37 1.76 9.16 15.12
N LYS A 38 0.75 8.50 15.67
CA LYS A 38 -0.52 8.19 14.98
C LYS A 38 -1.34 9.47 14.80
N ARG A 39 -1.86 9.70 13.59
CA ARG A 39 -2.64 10.89 13.18
C ARG A 39 -4.05 10.50 12.71
N GLY A 40 -4.67 9.54 13.39
CA GLY A 40 -5.99 9.01 13.03
C GLY A 40 -6.01 8.27 11.69
N PHE A 41 -7.19 8.06 11.13
CA PHE A 41 -7.40 7.31 9.89
C PHE A 41 -7.74 8.25 8.73
N HIS A 42 -7.65 7.76 7.49
CA HIS A 42 -8.10 8.47 6.30
C HIS A 42 -9.64 8.50 6.22
N ASP A 43 -10.20 9.58 5.67
CA ASP A 43 -11.66 9.80 5.65
C ASP A 43 -12.39 8.79 4.75
N HIS A 44 -11.80 8.46 3.59
CA HIS A 44 -12.37 7.48 2.65
C HIS A 44 -11.88 6.05 2.87
N HIS A 45 -10.92 5.85 3.77
CA HIS A 45 -10.35 4.54 4.11
C HIS A 45 -10.21 4.44 5.63
N PRO A 46 -11.30 4.15 6.35
CA PRO A 46 -11.37 4.26 7.81
C PRO A 46 -10.43 3.29 8.55
N HIS A 47 -9.88 2.31 7.84
CA HIS A 47 -8.93 1.35 8.37
C HIS A 47 -7.48 1.66 8.00
N ARG A 48 -7.21 2.71 7.21
CA ARG A 48 -5.86 3.13 6.82
C ARG A 48 -5.35 4.19 7.79
N GLN A 49 -4.35 3.85 8.58
CA GLN A 49 -3.79 4.67 9.65
C GLN A 49 -2.78 5.65 9.07
N ARG A 50 -2.93 6.93 9.43
CA ARG A 50 -1.97 7.99 9.12
C ARG A 50 -0.94 8.11 10.24
N TYR A 51 0.30 8.41 9.85
CA TYR A 51 1.43 8.59 10.75
C TYR A 51 2.19 9.88 10.43
N ARG A 52 2.87 10.43 11.43
CA ARG A 52 3.86 11.50 11.26
C ARG A 52 5.14 11.13 12.02
N CYS A 53 6.26 11.12 11.31
CA CYS A 53 7.57 10.94 11.90
C CYS A 53 7.98 12.20 12.67
N GLN A 54 8.55 12.07 13.86
CA GLN A 54 9.10 13.19 14.61
C GLN A 54 10.51 13.55 14.18
N ALA A 55 11.31 12.57 13.75
CA ALA A 55 12.70 12.79 13.36
C ALA A 55 12.83 13.56 12.03
N CYS A 56 12.06 13.18 10.99
CA CYS A 56 12.14 13.83 9.66
C CYS A 56 10.90 14.64 9.30
N THR A 57 9.90 14.73 10.19
CA THR A 57 8.62 15.45 10.01
C THR A 57 7.70 14.98 8.88
N LYS A 58 8.14 14.03 8.04
CA LYS A 58 7.36 13.46 6.94
C LYS A 58 6.14 12.70 7.45
N GLN A 59 5.07 12.75 6.66
CA GLN A 59 3.85 11.97 6.86
C GLN A 59 3.91 10.70 6.00
N PHE A 60 3.33 9.63 6.51
CA PHE A 60 3.19 8.36 5.79
C PHE A 60 1.98 7.60 6.34
N ASP A 61 1.59 6.52 5.68
CA ASP A 61 0.55 5.61 6.15
C ASP A 61 0.93 4.15 5.98
N ASP A 62 0.01 3.23 6.28
CA ASP A 62 0.27 1.79 6.22
C ASP A 62 0.70 1.30 4.84
N LEU A 63 0.32 2.01 3.78
CA LEU A 63 0.57 1.61 2.39
C LEU A 63 1.72 2.40 1.75
N SER A 64 2.27 3.43 2.40
CA SER A 64 3.40 4.21 1.84
C SER A 64 4.59 3.31 1.48
N ASP A 65 5.26 3.51 0.34
CA ASP A 65 6.34 2.64 -0.15
C ASP A 65 5.95 1.16 -0.31
N THR A 66 4.67 0.86 -0.56
CA THR A 66 4.20 -0.48 -0.94
C THR A 66 3.61 -0.46 -2.34
N ILE A 67 3.44 -1.64 -2.95
CA ILE A 67 2.72 -1.78 -4.22
C ILE A 67 1.24 -1.33 -4.13
N PHE A 68 0.70 -1.18 -2.93
CA PHE A 68 -0.67 -0.73 -2.73
C PHE A 68 -0.78 0.80 -2.66
N GLU A 69 0.35 1.52 -2.67
CA GLU A 69 0.38 2.98 -2.56
C GLU A 69 -0.22 3.68 -3.78
N GLY A 70 -1.09 4.66 -3.55
CA GLY A 70 -1.62 5.53 -4.61
C GLY A 70 -2.69 4.87 -5.49
N HIS A 71 -3.13 3.67 -5.15
CA HIS A 71 -4.20 2.97 -5.87
C HIS A 71 -5.57 3.22 -5.22
N HIS A 72 -6.59 3.37 -6.08
CA HIS A 72 -7.97 3.61 -5.65
C HIS A 72 -8.68 2.34 -5.18
N GLN A 73 -8.18 1.16 -5.58
CA GLN A 73 -8.78 -0.11 -5.20
C GLN A 73 -8.54 -0.39 -3.70
N PRO A 74 -9.59 -0.76 -2.93
CA PRO A 74 -9.47 -1.11 -1.52
C PRO A 74 -8.47 -2.24 -1.29
N LEU A 75 -7.81 -2.26 -0.13
CA LEU A 75 -6.75 -3.23 0.16
C LEU A 75 -7.27 -4.68 0.09
N LYS A 76 -8.52 -4.92 0.51
CA LYS A 76 -9.14 -6.26 0.43
C LYS A 76 -9.22 -6.80 -1.01
N ILE A 77 -9.38 -5.93 -2.00
CA ILE A 77 -9.45 -6.31 -3.41
C ILE A 77 -8.08 -6.77 -3.91
N TRP A 78 -7.01 -6.12 -3.47
CA TRP A 78 -5.65 -6.56 -3.76
C TRP A 78 -5.33 -7.92 -3.12
N VAL A 79 -5.74 -8.13 -1.86
CA VAL A 79 -5.57 -9.40 -1.17
C VAL A 79 -6.33 -10.53 -1.88
N LEU A 80 -7.58 -10.29 -2.28
CA LEU A 80 -8.36 -11.26 -3.05
C LEU A 80 -7.75 -11.54 -4.42
N CYS A 81 -7.28 -10.50 -5.13
CA CYS A 81 -6.59 -10.66 -6.41
C CYS A 81 -5.36 -11.56 -6.24
N LEU A 82 -4.53 -11.32 -5.22
CA LEU A 82 -3.38 -12.16 -4.90
C LEU A 82 -3.78 -13.60 -4.57
N TYR A 83 -4.85 -13.81 -3.79
CA TYR A 83 -5.36 -15.14 -3.47
C TYR A 83 -5.81 -15.90 -4.73
N LEU A 84 -6.59 -15.26 -5.60
CA LEU A 84 -7.07 -15.87 -6.85
C LEU A 84 -5.92 -16.13 -7.85
N MET A 85 -4.89 -15.28 -7.87
CA MET A 85 -3.65 -15.55 -8.59
C MET A 85 -2.95 -16.81 -8.06
N GLY A 86 -2.90 -17.00 -6.74
CA GLY A 86 -2.32 -18.21 -6.12
C GLY A 86 -3.10 -19.49 -6.44
N LEU A 87 -4.39 -19.37 -6.75
CA LEU A 87 -5.22 -20.45 -7.28
C LEU A 87 -5.08 -20.66 -8.80
N ASN A 88 -4.16 -19.94 -9.45
CA ASN A 88 -3.89 -19.99 -10.89
C ASN A 88 -5.08 -19.64 -11.79
N LEU A 89 -5.99 -18.77 -11.32
CA LEU A 89 -7.06 -18.26 -12.16
C LEU A 89 -6.52 -17.30 -13.23
N SER A 90 -7.14 -17.32 -14.41
CA SER A 90 -6.85 -16.35 -15.46
C SER A 90 -7.31 -14.94 -15.06
N ASN A 91 -6.68 -13.91 -15.64
CA ASN A 91 -7.10 -12.51 -15.43
C ASN A 91 -8.58 -12.27 -15.76
N GLN A 92 -9.16 -13.04 -16.69
CA GLN A 92 -10.58 -12.96 -17.03
C GLN A 92 -11.47 -13.50 -15.91
N GLN A 93 -11.11 -14.65 -15.33
CA GLN A 93 -11.83 -15.22 -14.19
C GLN A 93 -11.71 -14.31 -12.96
N ILE A 94 -10.50 -13.80 -12.68
CA ILE A 94 -10.28 -12.86 -11.56
C ILE A 94 -11.13 -11.60 -11.74
N ALA A 95 -11.20 -11.04 -12.96
CA ALA A 95 -12.04 -9.88 -13.26
C ALA A 95 -13.52 -10.16 -13.00
N GLN A 96 -14.01 -11.35 -13.37
CA GLN A 96 -15.38 -11.77 -13.12
C GLN A 96 -15.68 -11.93 -11.62
N GLU A 97 -14.81 -12.62 -10.88
CA GLU A 97 -14.98 -12.84 -9.43
C GLU A 97 -14.93 -11.54 -8.62
N LEU A 98 -14.07 -10.59 -9.04
CA LEU A 98 -13.92 -9.30 -8.37
C LEU A 98 -14.86 -8.21 -8.92
N GLY A 99 -15.62 -8.48 -9.99
CA GLY A 99 -16.46 -7.47 -10.64
C GLY A 99 -15.66 -6.26 -11.16
N LEU A 100 -14.44 -6.47 -11.63
CA LEU A 100 -13.53 -5.44 -12.14
C LEU A 100 -13.36 -5.55 -13.66
N ASN A 101 -12.85 -4.49 -14.29
CA ASN A 101 -12.45 -4.58 -15.69
C ASN A 101 -11.19 -5.45 -15.83
N ARG A 102 -11.11 -6.22 -16.91
CA ARG A 102 -9.92 -7.05 -17.22
C ARG A 102 -8.63 -6.24 -17.27
N ALA A 103 -8.69 -5.00 -17.76
CA ALA A 103 -7.54 -4.10 -17.81
C ALA A 103 -7.03 -3.73 -16.42
N ASP A 104 -7.93 -3.47 -15.46
CA ASP A 104 -7.57 -3.16 -14.07
C ASP A 104 -6.90 -4.38 -13.42
N VAL A 105 -7.49 -5.57 -13.59
CA VAL A 105 -6.89 -6.82 -13.11
C VAL A 105 -5.54 -7.11 -13.75
N GLN A 106 -5.38 -6.82 -15.05
CA GLN A 106 -4.09 -6.97 -15.71
C GLN A 106 -3.02 -6.06 -15.10
N GLN A 107 -3.36 -4.81 -14.78
CA GLN A 107 -2.44 -3.90 -14.09
C GLN A 107 -2.12 -4.41 -12.68
N MET A 108 -3.15 -4.79 -11.91
CA MET A 108 -2.96 -5.32 -10.55
C MET A 108 -2.07 -6.57 -10.55
N THR A 109 -2.34 -7.54 -11.41
CA THR A 109 -1.56 -8.79 -11.49
C THR A 109 -0.13 -8.53 -11.97
N THR A 110 0.08 -7.55 -12.86
CA THR A 110 1.43 -7.12 -13.26
C THR A 110 2.19 -6.54 -12.07
N GLN A 111 1.56 -5.68 -11.27
CA GLN A 111 2.19 -5.09 -10.08
C GLN A 111 2.49 -6.14 -8.99
N LEU A 112 1.54 -7.04 -8.74
CA LEU A 112 1.72 -8.14 -7.80
C LEU A 112 2.86 -9.08 -8.23
N ARG A 113 3.06 -9.27 -9.54
CA ARG A 113 4.20 -10.02 -10.10
C ARG A 113 5.52 -9.24 -10.04
N SER A 114 5.51 -7.93 -10.27
CA SER A 114 6.72 -7.10 -10.22
C SER A 114 7.29 -6.98 -8.81
N GLY A 115 6.49 -7.20 -7.77
CA GLY A 115 7.06 -7.42 -6.45
C GLY A 115 6.07 -7.48 -5.30
N VAL A 116 6.21 -8.52 -4.49
CA VAL A 116 6.36 -8.37 -3.02
C VAL A 116 7.83 -8.01 -2.67
N VAL A 117 8.76 -8.08 -3.64
CA VAL A 117 10.23 -8.14 -3.43
C VAL A 117 10.99 -6.84 -3.76
N GLU A 118 10.40 -5.82 -4.40
CA GLU A 118 11.12 -4.55 -4.60
C GLU A 118 10.53 -3.42 -3.78
N LYS A 119 11.36 -2.91 -2.87
CA LYS A 119 11.22 -1.59 -2.25
C LYS A 119 11.11 -0.60 -3.42
N LYS A 120 10.00 0.13 -3.52
CA LYS A 120 9.93 1.29 -4.42
C LYS A 120 11.07 2.22 -3.96
N SER A 121 12.14 2.31 -4.74
CA SER A 121 13.22 3.22 -4.40
C SER A 121 12.60 4.62 -4.33
N PRO A 122 12.92 5.42 -3.28
CA PRO A 122 12.33 6.74 -3.17
C PRO A 122 12.68 7.50 -4.44
N SER A 123 11.64 7.89 -5.18
CA SER A 123 11.79 8.60 -6.44
C SER A 123 12.71 9.80 -6.21
N SER A 124 13.79 9.86 -6.98
CA SER A 124 14.79 10.90 -7.00
C SER A 124 14.20 12.26 -7.38
N TRP A 125 13.50 12.91 -6.45
CA TRP A 125 13.05 14.29 -6.61
C TRP A 125 13.18 15.04 -5.28
N GLN A 126 14.42 15.45 -5.00
CA GLN A 126 14.76 16.76 -4.41
C GLN A 126 16.29 16.92 -4.36
N VAL A 127 16.89 17.24 -5.50
CA VAL A 127 18.03 18.18 -5.51
C VAL A 127 17.48 19.45 -6.13
N ARG A 128 16.76 20.25 -5.33
CA ARG A 128 16.57 21.67 -5.65
C ARG A 128 17.61 22.45 -4.88
N SER A 129 18.45 23.11 -5.65
CA SER A 129 19.54 24.00 -5.29
C SER A 129 19.18 25.04 -4.23
N SER A 130 20.08 25.24 -3.27
CA SER A 130 20.41 26.56 -2.71
C SER A 130 21.62 26.47 -1.78
N VAL A 131 22.78 26.92 -2.27
CA VAL A 131 23.69 27.86 -1.58
C VAL A 131 24.29 28.73 -2.69
N MET A 132 23.63 29.84 -2.99
CA MET A 132 24.05 31.22 -2.65
C MET A 132 25.34 31.68 -3.34
N ARG A 133 25.17 32.64 -4.27
CA ARG A 133 26.20 33.60 -4.68
C ARG A 133 26.47 34.56 -3.53
N SER A 134 27.75 34.78 -3.23
CA SER A 134 28.38 35.91 -2.51
C SER A 134 29.74 35.38 -2.04
N THR A 135 30.92 35.89 -2.41
CA THR A 135 31.42 37.19 -2.87
C THR A 135 32.77 36.95 -3.51
#